data_AF-A0A6A7AUF8-F1
#
_entry.id   AF-A0A6A7AUF8-F1
#
_cell.length_a   1.000
_cell.length_b   1.000
_cell.length_c   1.000
_cell.angle_alpha   90.00
_cell.angle_beta   90.00
_cell.angle_gamma   90.00
#
_symmetry.space_group_name_H-M   'P 1'
#
loop_
_entity.id
_entity.type
_entity.pdbx_description
1 polymer ?
#
loop_
_entity_poly.entity_id
_entity_poly.type
_entity_poly.pdbx_seq_one_letter_code
_entity_poly.pdbx_strand_id
1 'polypeptide(L)' 'MASIEAALAAIKALQPGEKVNYTQIAKRFSVVRSTLTRRHQGVSTPLDTRYRNQQSLHPQQEQELLRYIEHLT' A
#
# COMPACT_ATOMS: atom_id res chain seq x y z
N MET A 1 4.99 11.58 12.27
CA MET A 1 5.60 10.74 11.22
C MET A 1 4.90 11.03 9.91
N ALA A 2 5.58 11.59 8.92
CA ALA A 2 4.99 11.77 7.60
C ALA A 2 4.86 10.39 6.91
N SER A 3 3.70 10.11 6.33
CA SER A 3 3.42 8.80 5.73
C SER A 3 3.99 8.71 4.32
N ILE A 4 4.35 7.49 3.91
CA ILE A 4 4.72 7.20 2.51
C ILE A 4 3.56 7.59 1.56
N GLU A 5 2.30 7.51 2.01
CA GLU A 5 1.14 7.96 1.25
C GLU A 5 1.18 9.46 0.95
N ALA A 6 1.56 10.30 1.91
CA ALA A 6 1.68 11.74 1.70
C ALA A 6 2.76 12.08 0.66
N ALA A 7 3.89 11.36 0.71
CA ALA A 7 4.96 11.51 -0.27
C ALA A 7 4.52 11.05 -1.67
N LEU A 8 3.70 10.00 -1.79
CA LEU A 8 3.14 9.57 -3.07
C LEU A 8 2.08 10.53 -3.60
N ALA A 9 1.25 11.10 -2.73
CA ALA A 9 0.28 12.13 -3.11
C ALA A 9 0.99 13.37 -3.67
N ALA A 10 2.10 13.78 -3.07
CA ALA A 10 2.93 14.86 -3.59
C ALA A 10 3.51 14.56 -4.98
N ILE A 11 3.91 13.31 -5.25
CA ILE A 11 4.35 12.89 -6.59
C ILE A 11 3.20 12.95 -7.60
N LYS A 12 2.00 12.49 -7.22
CA LYS A 12 0.79 12.51 -8.09
C LYS A 12 0.27 13.92 -8.36
N ALA A 13 0.58 14.88 -7.49
CA ALA A 13 0.20 16.28 -7.64
C ALA A 13 1.15 17.07 -8.56
N LEU A 14 2.29 16.49 -8.97
CA LEU A 14 3.19 17.10 -9.96
C LEU A 14 2.52 17.15 -11.34
N GLN A 15 2.90 18.15 -12.14
CA GLN A 15 2.33 18.30 -13.48
C GLN A 15 2.72 17.12 -14.37
N PRO A 16 1.82 16.65 -15.26
CA PRO A 16 2.16 15.61 -16.22
C PRO A 16 3.33 16.06 -17.09
N GLY A 17 4.47 15.37 -16.99
CA GLY A 17 5.71 15.71 -17.72
C GLY A 17 6.81 16.36 -16.88
N GLU A 18 6.53 16.73 -15.63
CA GLU A 18 7.56 17.22 -14.71
C GLU A 18 8.45 16.07 -14.20
N LYS A 19 9.77 16.28 -14.15
CA LYS A 19 10.71 15.25 -13.66
C LYS A 19 10.55 15.08 -12.15
N VAL A 20 10.10 13.90 -11.72
CA VAL A 20 9.96 13.55 -10.30
C VAL A 20 11.33 13.45 -9.63
N ASN A 21 11.63 14.37 -8.71
CA ASN A 21 12.83 14.28 -7.87
C ASN A 21 12.53 13.53 -6.55
N TYR A 22 12.71 12.20 -6.58
CA TYR A 22 12.47 11.35 -5.41
C TYR A 22 13.33 11.74 -4.19
N THR A 23 14.53 12.27 -4.38
CA THR A 23 15.44 12.63 -3.27
C THR A 23 14.90 13.83 -2.49
N GLN A 24 14.38 14.84 -3.20
CA GLN A 24 13.80 16.02 -2.58
C GLN A 24 12.51 15.70 -1.84
N ILE A 25 11.64 14.90 -2.45
CA ILE A 25 10.38 14.47 -1.84
C ILE A 25 10.66 13.58 -0.61
N ALA A 26 11.59 12.62 -0.74
CA ALA A 26 11.99 11.77 0.37
C ALA A 26 12.50 12.56 1.58
N LYS A 27 13.33 13.59 1.35
CA LYS A 27 13.80 14.49 2.41
C LYS A 27 12.66 15.30 3.03
N ARG A 28 11.77 15.87 2.20
CA ARG A 28 10.63 16.69 2.66
C ARG A 28 9.69 15.91 3.59
N PHE A 29 9.44 14.64 3.28
CA PHE A 29 8.56 13.78 4.06
C PHE A 29 9.30 12.86 5.02
N SER A 30 10.63 13.03 5.18
CA SER A 30 11.48 12.16 6.01
C SER A 30 11.26 10.66 5.77
N VAL A 31 11.02 10.28 4.51
CA VAL A 31 10.81 8.88 4.09
C VAL A 31 12.03 8.36 3.36
N VAL A 32 12.24 7.05 3.42
CA VAL A 32 13.35 6.41 2.69
C VAL A 32 13.09 6.48 1.18
N ARG A 33 14.05 7.06 0.44
CA ARG A 33 13.96 7.26 -1.02
C ARG A 33 13.73 5.95 -1.78
N SER A 34 14.44 4.88 -1.44
CA SER A 34 14.27 3.57 -2.11
C SER A 34 12.86 3.02 -1.92
N THR A 35 12.28 3.16 -0.73
CA THR A 35 10.90 2.74 -0.44
C THR A 35 9.90 3.56 -1.26
N LEU A 36 10.08 4.88 -1.32
CA LEU A 36 9.22 5.78 -2.10
C LEU A 36 9.24 5.43 -3.60
N THR A 37 10.43 5.22 -4.18
CA THR A 37 10.58 4.87 -5.60
C THR A 37 9.94 3.51 -5.91
N ARG A 38 10.20 2.47 -5.10
CA ARG A 38 9.63 1.14 -5.30
C ARG A 38 8.10 1.14 -5.24
N ARG A 39 7.51 1.93 -4.32
CA ARG A 39 6.06 2.07 -4.23
C ARG A 39 5.47 2.85 -5.41
N HIS A 40 6.12 3.93 -5.84
CA HIS A 40 5.65 4.73 -6.97
C HIS A 40 5.68 3.93 -8.29
N GLN A 41 6.70 3.09 -8.49
CA GLN A 41 6.82 2.21 -9.64
C GLN A 41 5.95 0.93 -9.56
N GLY A 42 5.16 0.76 -8.49
CA GLY A 42 4.32 -0.43 -8.30
C GLY A 42 5.08 -1.73 -7.98
N VAL A 43 6.39 -1.66 -7.73
CA VAL A 43 7.24 -2.82 -7.39
C VAL A 43 6.93 -3.33 -5.98
N SER A 44 6.50 -2.45 -5.08
CA SER A 44 6.05 -2.83 -3.74
C SER A 44 4.55 -2.64 -3.65
N THR A 45 3.81 -3.74 -3.44
CA THR A 45 2.39 -3.68 -3.13
C THR A 45 2.16 -3.14 -1.71
N PRO A 46 1.05 -2.41 -1.48
CA PRO A 46 0.63 -2.04 -0.14
C PRO A 46 0.49 -3.27 0.77
N LEU A 47 0.71 -3.08 2.08
CA LEU A 47 0.62 -4.16 3.06
C LEU A 47 -0.75 -4.86 3.00
N ASP A 48 -1.84 -4.08 2.94
CA ASP A 48 -3.20 -4.59 2.79
C ASP A 48 -3.40 -5.45 1.55
N THR A 49 -2.85 -5.03 0.41
CA THR A 49 -2.91 -5.80 -0.83
C THR A 49 -2.10 -7.10 -0.70
N ARG A 50 -0.94 -7.05 -0.04
CA ARG A 50 -0.15 -8.24 0.23
C ARG A 50 -0.91 -9.21 1.15
N TYR A 51 -1.52 -8.73 2.23
CA TYR A 51 -2.31 -9.57 3.14
C TYR A 51 -3.50 -10.19 2.43
N ARG A 52 -4.25 -9.41 1.65
CA ARG A 52 -5.36 -9.93 0.81
C ARG A 52 -4.88 -10.96 -0.19
N ASN A 53 -3.73 -10.76 -0.83
CA ASN A 53 -3.17 -11.73 -1.77
C ASN A 53 -2.61 -12.98 -1.09
N GLN A 54 -2.27 -12.91 0.20
CA GLN A 54 -1.82 -14.04 1.00
C GLN A 54 -2.96 -14.81 1.66
N GLN A 55 -4.15 -14.22 1.76
CA GLN A 55 -5.32 -14.90 2.27
C GLN A 55 -5.72 -16.03 1.32
N SER A 56 -5.77 -17.26 1.83
CA SER A 56 -6.26 -18.42 1.08
C SER A 56 -7.78 -18.41 0.89
N LEU A 57 -8.49 -17.67 1.74
CA LEU A 57 -9.95 -17.55 1.74
C LEU A 57 -10.34 -16.07 1.66
N HIS A 58 -11.35 -15.78 0.85
CA HIS A 58 -11.96 -14.46 0.83
C HIS A 58 -12.65 -14.19 2.17
N PRO A 59 -12.68 -12.94 2.70
CA PRO A 59 -13.29 -12.63 3.99
C PRO A 59 -14.75 -13.12 4.15
N GLN A 60 -15.50 -13.15 3.05
CA GLN A 60 -16.86 -13.71 3.04
C GLN A 60 -16.88 -15.22 3.26
N GLN A 61 -15.93 -15.96 2.68
CA GLN A 61 -15.81 -17.40 2.86
C GLN A 61 -15.38 -17.75 4.28
N GLU A 62 -14.49 -16.95 4.87
CA GLU A 62 -14.11 -17.09 6.28
C GLU A 62 -15.33 -16.88 7.19
N GLN A 63 -16.17 -15.88 6.91
CA GLN A 63 -17.37 -15.61 7.68
C GLN A 63 -18.44 -16.71 7.55
N GLU A 64 -18.60 -17.28 6.36
CA GLU A 64 -19.50 -18.44 6.18
C GLU A 64 -18.98 -19.70 6.88
N LEU A 65 -17.67 -19.96 6.84
CA LEU A 65 -17.04 -21.05 7.59
C LEU A 65 -17.26 -20.92 9.10
N LEU A 66 -17.06 -19.71 9.65
CA LEU A 66 -17.33 -19.45 11.06
C LEU A 66 -18.80 -19.72 11.43
N ARG A 67 -19.75 -19.22 10.62
CA ARG A 67 -21.19 -19.48 10.84
C ARG A 67 -21.53 -20.97 10.77
N TYR A 68 -20.90 -21.71 9.87
CA TYR A 68 -21.12 -23.14 9.74
C TYR A 68 -20.60 -23.90 10.96
N ILE A 69 -19.38 -23.56 11.44
CA ILE A 69 -18.81 -24.15 12.66
C ILE A 69 -19.70 -23.84 13.88
N GLU A 70 -20.20 -22.61 14.00
CA GLU A 70 -21.14 -22.22 15.06
C GLU A 70 -22.47 -22.99 15.00
N HIS A 71 -22.95 -23.38 13.82
CA HIS A 71 -24.16 -24.20 13.70
C HIS A 71 -23.92 -25.69 13.99
N LEU A 72 -22.66 -26.13 13.96
CA LEU A 72 -22.28 -27.52 14.25
C LEU A 72 -21.91 -27.75 15.72
N THR A 73 -21.72 -26.68 16.49
CA THR A 73 -21.29 -26.73 17.90
C THR A 73 -22.43 -26.29 18.81
#